data_AF-A0A7W6IJU6-F1
#
_entry.id   AF-A0A7W6IJU6-F1
#
_cell.length_a   1.000
_cell.length_b   1.000
_cell.length_c   1.000
_cell.angle_alpha   90.00
_cell.angle_beta   90.00
_cell.angle_gamma   90.00
#
_symmetry.space_group_name_H-M   'P 1'
#
loop_
_entity.id
_entity.type
_entity.pdbx_description
1 polymer ?
#
loop_
_entity_poly.entity_id
_entity_poly.type
_entity_poly.pdbx_seq_one_letter_code
_entity_poly.pdbx_strand_id
1 'polypeptide(L)' 'MATVVRLSQEQIDQLLDEADNMEKALKNLHEELVEVGTPRDTISRFSRVHDRFTSIVAFLRRQRELGA' A
#
# COMPACT_ATOMS: atom_id res chain seq x y z
N MET A 1 18.69 -22.81 -1.24
CA MET A 1 17.33 -23.04 -1.81
C MET A 1 16.38 -22.12 -1.07
N ALA A 2 15.77 -21.15 -1.74
CA ALA A 2 14.67 -20.40 -1.15
C ALA A 2 13.42 -21.27 -1.27
N THR A 3 12.90 -21.77 -0.15
CA THR A 3 11.60 -22.44 -0.12
C THR A 3 10.55 -21.39 -0.44
N VAL A 4 9.94 -21.46 -1.63
CA VAL A 4 8.81 -20.62 -1.98
C VAL A 4 7.61 -21.12 -1.17
N VAL A 5 7.37 -20.51 -0.02
CA VAL A 5 6.16 -20.78 0.77
C VAL A 5 5.01 -20.08 0.05
N ARG A 6 4.11 -20.87 -0.53
CA ARG A 6 2.88 -20.34 -1.14
C ARG A 6 1.94 -19.96 0.00
N LEU A 7 1.51 -18.70 0.02
CA LEU A 7 0.47 -18.23 0.93
C LEU A 7 -0.85 -18.93 0.62
N SER A 8 -1.64 -19.22 1.66
CA SER A 8 -3.02 -19.67 1.47
C SER A 8 -3.88 -18.53 0.90
N GLN A 9 -5.04 -18.84 0.32
CA GLN A 9 -5.98 -17.82 -0.14
C GLN A 9 -6.37 -16.86 1.00
N GLU A 10 -6.65 -17.40 2.18
CA GLU A 10 -6.98 -16.62 3.38
C GLU A 10 -5.85 -15.67 3.80
N GLN A 11 -4.59 -16.12 3.76
CA GLN A 11 -3.44 -15.26 4.05
C GLN A 11 -3.29 -14.13 3.03
N ILE A 12 -3.61 -14.40 1.76
CA ILE A 12 -3.57 -13.38 0.70
C ILE A 12 -4.72 -12.38 0.88
N ASP A 13 -5.93 -12.85 1.21
CA ASP A 13 -7.07 -11.98 1.53
C ASP A 13 -6.75 -11.05 2.70
N GLN A 14 -6.22 -11.60 3.81
CA GLN A 14 -5.79 -10.81 4.96
C GLN A 14 -4.75 -9.74 4.59
N LEU A 15 -3.75 -10.10 3.77
CA LEU A 15 -2.73 -9.15 3.33
C LEU A 15 -3.31 -8.03 2.45
N LEU A 16 -4.32 -8.32 1.63
CA LEU A 16 -4.99 -7.29 0.83
C LEU A 16 -5.85 -6.38 1.70
N ASP A 17 -6.54 -6.92 2.70
CA ASP A 17 -7.30 -6.13 3.66
C ASP A 17 -6.38 -5.22 4.50
N GLU A 18 -5.24 -5.73 4.94
CA GLU A 18 -4.21 -4.95 5.62
C GLU A 18 -3.66 -3.84 4.71
N ALA A 19 -3.41 -4.13 3.43
CA ALA A 19 -2.95 -3.14 2.47
C ALA A 19 -3.98 -2.01 2.26
N ASP A 20 -5.27 -2.33 2.22
CA ASP A 20 -6.34 -1.33 2.13
C ASP A 20 -6.43 -0.46 3.38
N ASN A 21 -6.26 -1.07 4.56
CA ASN A 21 -6.21 -0.35 5.83
C ASN A 21 -4.98 0.58 5.90
N MET A 22 -3.83 0.13 5.41
CA MET A 22 -2.64 0.97 5.28
C MET A 22 -2.87 2.13 4.31
N GLU A 23 -3.53 1.93 3.18
CA GLU A 23 -3.82 3.00 2.23
C GLU A 23 -4.71 4.09 2.87
N LYS A 24 -5.73 3.69 3.64
CA LYS A 24 -6.55 4.64 4.41
C LYS A 24 -5.73 5.40 5.45
N ALA A 25 -4.86 4.70 6.19
CA ALA A 25 -3.98 5.34 7.17
C ALA A 25 -3.01 6.34 6.53
N LEU A 26 -2.45 6.02 5.36
CA LEU A 26 -1.55 6.91 4.62
C LEU A 26 -2.29 8.16 4.10
N LYS A 27 -3.55 8.01 3.68
CA LYS A 27 -4.40 9.16 3.29
C LYS A 27 -4.69 10.07 4.47
N ASN A 28 -5.09 9.51 5.61
CA ASN A 28 -5.32 10.30 6.83
C ASN A 28 -4.03 11.02 7.27
N LEU A 29 -2.88 10.33 7.26
CA LEU A 29 -1.59 10.94 7.58
C LEU A 29 -1.22 12.06 6.60
N HIS A 30 -1.55 11.93 5.32
CA HIS A 30 -1.35 13.01 4.35
C HIS A 30 -2.14 14.25 4.72
N GLU A 31 -3.41 14.08 5.09
CA GLU A 31 -4.29 15.17 5.53
C GLU A 31 -3.74 15.84 6.80
N GLU A 32 -3.34 15.05 7.80
CA GLU A 32 -2.70 15.56 9.03
C GLU A 32 -1.42 16.35 8.71
N LEU A 33 -0.57 15.86 7.80
CA LEU A 33 0.66 16.54 7.40
C LEU A 33 0.37 17.89 6.72
N VAL A 34 -0.71 17.99 5.95
CA VAL A 34 -1.17 19.24 5.34
C VAL A 34 -1.65 20.20 6.42
N GLU A 35 -2.44 19.73 7.39
CA GLU A 35 -3.00 20.55 8.47
C GLU A 35 -1.93 21.15 9.39
N VAL A 36 -0.88 20.40 9.73
CA VAL A 36 0.22 20.90 10.58
C VAL A 36 1.18 21.84 9.86
N GLY A 37 0.93 22.16 8.58
CA GLY A 37 1.74 23.10 7.81
C GLY A 37 3.09 22.53 7.38
N THR A 38 3.16 21.22 7.13
CA THR A 38 4.39 20.55 6.67
C THR A 38 4.91 21.21 5.38
N PRO A 39 6.23 21.42 5.22
CA PRO A 39 6.78 21.96 3.98
C PRO A 39 6.31 21.21 2.74
N ARG A 40 5.92 21.96 1.69
CA ARG A 40 5.35 21.41 0.45
C ARG A 40 6.23 20.33 -0.19
N ASP A 41 7.55 20.46 -0.10
CA ASP A 41 8.49 19.47 -0.62
C ASP A 41 8.44 18.14 0.14
N THR A 42 8.23 18.18 1.46
CA THR A 42 8.02 16.98 2.28
C THR A 42 6.70 16.31 1.93
N ILE A 43 5.62 17.08 1.77
CA ILE A 43 4.31 16.57 1.33
C ILE A 43 4.43 15.89 -0.05
N SER A 44 5.15 16.53 -0.99
CA SER A 44 5.41 15.97 -2.33
C SER A 44 6.23 14.67 -2.28
N ARG A 45 7.23 14.58 -1.40
CA ARG A 45 7.97 13.34 -1.15
C ARG A 45 7.08 12.25 -0.58
N PHE A 46 6.21 12.59 0.38
CA PHE A 46 5.24 11.67 0.94
C PHE A 46 4.28 11.13 -0.13
N SER A 47 3.68 12.00 -0.94
CA SER A 47 2.77 11.59 -2.02
C SER A 47 3.43 10.59 -2.98
N ARG A 48 4.69 10.83 -3.38
CA ARG A 48 5.42 9.91 -4.25
C ARG A 48 5.63 8.52 -3.63
N VAL A 49 5.86 8.46 -2.32
CA VAL A 49 6.01 7.19 -1.60
C VAL A 49 4.66 6.47 -1.53
N HIS A 50 3.60 7.19 -1.19
CA HIS A 50 2.24 6.67 -1.15
C HIS A 50 1.81 6.13 -2.52
N ASP A 51 2.01 6.89 -3.61
CA ASP A 51 1.69 6.46 -4.97
C ASP A 51 2.45 5.18 -5.35
N ARG A 52 3.72 5.07 -4.93
CA ARG A 52 4.52 3.87 -5.18
C ARG A 52 3.97 2.66 -4.42
N PHE A 53 3.55 2.84 -3.17
CA PHE A 53 2.91 1.79 -2.37
C PHE A 53 1.61 1.32 -3.04
N THR A 54 0.71 2.24 -3.40
CA THR A 54 -0.55 1.93 -4.08
C THR A 54 -0.30 1.20 -5.40
N SER A 55 0.71 1.61 -6.18
CA SER A 55 1.09 0.92 -7.42
C SER A 55 1.53 -0.53 -7.20
N ILE A 56 2.31 -0.80 -6.15
CA ILE A 56 2.75 -2.16 -5.79
C ILE A 56 1.55 -3.03 -5.40
N VAL A 57 0.66 -2.51 -4.53
CA VAL A 57 -0.55 -3.24 -4.11
C VAL A 57 -1.44 -3.55 -5.31
N ALA A 58 -1.66 -2.58 -6.21
CA ALA A 58 -2.45 -2.77 -7.42
C ALA A 58 -1.83 -3.81 -8.37
N PHE A 59 -0.50 -3.89 -8.45
CA PHE A 59 0.18 -4.94 -9.21
C PHE A 59 -0.02 -6.32 -8.58
N LEU A 60 0.11 -6.44 -7.25
CA LEU A 60 -0.11 -7.70 -6.54
C LEU A 60 -1.55 -8.20 -6.69
N ARG A 61 -2.54 -7.29 -6.61
CA ARG A 61 -3.96 -7.61 -6.87
C ARG A 61 -4.17 -8.18 -8.27
N ARG A 62 -3.61 -7.53 -9.30
CA ARG A 62 -3.69 -8.04 -10.68
C ARG A 62 -3.01 -9.39 -10.86
N GLN A 63 -1.84 -9.60 -10.25
CA GLN A 63 -1.17 -10.90 -10.31
C GLN A 63 -2.02 -12.01 -9.68
N ARG A 64 -2.75 -11.70 -8.61
CA ARG A 64 -3.70 -12.64 -8.00
C ARG A 64 -4.86 -12.96 -8.95
N GLU A 65 -5.48 -11.95 -9.55
CA GLU A 65 -6.59 -12.15 -10.50
C GLU A 65 -6.19 -13.02 -11.70
N LEU A 66 -4.96 -12.87 -12.20
CA LEU A 66 -4.43 -13.63 -13.32
C LEU A 66 -3.95 -15.04 -12.94
N GLY A 67 -3.64 -15.27 -11.66
CA GLY A 67 -3.19 -16.56 -11.13
C GLY A 67 -4.28 -17.39 -10.44
N ALA A 68 -5.51 -16.87 -10.39
CA ALA A 68 -6.71 -17.51 -9.87
C ALA A 68 -7.40 -18.38 -10.93
#